data_AF-A0A930RGB9-F1
#
_entry.id   AF-A0A930RGB9-F1
#
_cell.length_a   1.000
_cell.length_b   1.000
_cell.length_c   1.000
_cell.angle_alpha   90.00
_cell.angle_beta   90.00
_cell.angle_gamma   90.00
#
_symmetry.space_group_name_H-M   'P 1'
#
loop_
_entity.id
_entity.type
_entity.pdbx_description
1 polymer ?
#
loop_
_entity_poly.entity_id
_entity_poly.type
_entity_poly.pdbx_seq_one_letter_code
_entity_poly.pdbx_strand_id
1 'polypeptide(L)'
;TILSSLATMIMDPDFKEALIAAKTVEEFRSLIDAKESGTFTAPNAAEESTESAPAADHIQILAVTACPTGIAHTFMAAESLEQHAKKRGISIKVETNGSAGAKNVLTPEEIAAADGIIVAADKNVAMSRFDGHRVVITKVADGINKADELIDRALAGSAPIYHASGADTAEGADASEEESLGRQIYKHLMNGVSHMLPFVVGGGILIALAFLFDDYTIDPSHFGSNTPLAKFFMDVGGASFGFMLPVLAGFIAMSIADRPGLAVGFVGGALAGAHGTGFLGALLAGFIGGYAVNLLKKGFAGLPAALDGIKPVLLYPFFGILIIGFITLFIITPPVAAIN
;
A
#
# COMPACT_ATOMS: atom_id res chain seq x y z
N THR A 1 13.54 -3.56 -15.15
CA THR A 1 14.89 -3.00 -15.41
C THR A 1 15.86 -4.15 -15.57
N ILE A 2 16.99 -3.95 -16.26
CA ILE A 2 18.05 -4.98 -16.40
C ILE A 2 18.46 -5.52 -15.02
N LEU A 3 18.61 -4.65 -14.02
CA LEU A 3 18.92 -5.04 -12.65
C LEU A 3 17.85 -5.94 -12.00
N SER A 4 16.57 -5.65 -12.23
CA SER A 4 15.48 -6.49 -11.73
C SER A 4 15.51 -7.84 -12.42
N SER A 5 15.68 -7.88 -13.73
CA SER A 5 15.75 -9.12 -14.52
C SER A 5 16.90 -10.02 -14.04
N LEU A 6 18.08 -9.45 -13.85
CA LEU A 6 19.25 -10.17 -13.32
C LEU A 6 19.04 -10.66 -11.88
N ALA A 7 18.47 -9.82 -11.01
CA ALA A 7 18.15 -10.21 -9.65
C ALA A 7 17.15 -11.38 -9.64
N THR A 8 16.17 -11.35 -10.53
CA THR A 8 15.20 -12.44 -10.72
C THR A 8 15.87 -13.72 -11.19
N MET A 9 16.73 -13.64 -12.21
CA MET A 9 17.43 -14.80 -12.75
C MET A 9 18.30 -15.49 -11.69
N ILE A 10 19.00 -14.73 -10.85
CA ILE A 10 19.89 -15.26 -9.79
C ILE A 10 19.11 -15.92 -8.63
N MET A 11 17.80 -15.71 -8.51
CA MET A 11 16.97 -16.42 -7.54
C MET A 11 16.69 -17.87 -7.94
N ASP A 12 16.79 -18.21 -9.22
CA ASP A 12 16.73 -19.60 -9.67
C ASP A 12 18.00 -20.35 -9.18
N PRO A 13 17.86 -21.35 -8.29
CA PRO A 13 19.00 -22.09 -7.75
C PRO A 13 19.82 -22.79 -8.83
N ASP A 14 19.17 -23.31 -9.87
CA ASP A 14 19.82 -24.06 -10.95
C ASP A 14 20.63 -23.11 -11.84
N PHE A 15 20.07 -21.93 -12.11
CA PHE A 15 20.77 -20.88 -12.85
C PHE A 15 21.94 -20.30 -12.05
N LYS A 16 21.75 -20.06 -10.76
CA LYS A 16 22.80 -19.57 -9.85
C LYS A 16 23.94 -20.58 -9.76
N GLU A 17 23.64 -21.86 -9.60
CA GLU A 17 24.65 -22.92 -9.59
C GLU A 17 25.37 -23.05 -10.92
N ALA A 18 24.65 -22.96 -12.05
CA ALA A 18 25.26 -22.95 -13.38
C ALA A 18 26.22 -21.76 -13.59
N LEU A 19 25.84 -20.57 -13.13
CA LEU A 19 26.71 -19.38 -13.17
C LEU A 19 27.94 -19.51 -12.27
N ILE A 20 27.82 -20.14 -11.10
CA ILE A 20 28.94 -20.40 -10.19
C ILE A 20 29.89 -21.46 -10.77
N ALA A 21 29.34 -22.45 -11.48
CA ALA A 21 30.10 -23.54 -12.09
C ALA A 21 30.82 -23.15 -13.39
N ALA A 22 30.42 -22.04 -14.02
CA ALA A 22 31.01 -21.55 -15.27
C ALA A 22 32.51 -21.26 -15.11
N LYS A 23 33.33 -21.85 -15.98
CA LYS A 23 34.80 -21.77 -15.90
C LYS A 23 35.39 -20.69 -16.79
N THR A 24 34.59 -20.14 -17.70
CA THR A 24 35.03 -19.14 -18.68
C THR A 24 34.04 -17.99 -18.80
N VAL A 25 34.53 -16.83 -19.25
CA VAL A 25 33.69 -15.62 -19.46
C VAL A 25 32.64 -15.85 -20.55
N GLU A 26 32.98 -16.63 -21.58
CA GLU A 26 32.10 -16.95 -22.69
C GLU A 26 30.94 -17.87 -22.24
N GLU A 27 31.25 -18.88 -21.42
CA GLU A 27 30.24 -19.76 -20.81
C GLU A 27 29.31 -18.97 -19.88
N PHE A 28 29.85 -18.09 -19.04
CA PHE A 28 29.05 -17.24 -18.15
C PHE A 28 28.08 -16.33 -18.93
N ARG A 29 28.52 -15.74 -20.03
CA ARG A 29 27.66 -14.91 -20.90
C ARG A 29 26.60 -15.73 -21.62
N SER A 30 26.98 -16.90 -22.16
CA SER A 30 26.05 -17.81 -22.83
C SER A 30 24.92 -18.27 -21.91
N LEU A 31 25.19 -18.45 -20.61
CA LEU A 31 24.16 -18.81 -19.63
C LEU A 31 23.16 -17.66 -19.43
N ILE A 32 23.65 -16.42 -19.30
CA ILE A 32 22.80 -15.23 -19.19
C ILE A 32 21.95 -15.06 -20.44
N ASP A 33 22.55 -15.15 -21.63
CA ASP A 33 21.83 -15.02 -22.90
C ASP A 33 20.74 -16.09 -23.02
N ALA A 34 21.05 -17.35 -22.66
CA ALA A 34 20.08 -18.44 -22.65
C ALA A 34 18.93 -18.21 -21.66
N LYS A 35 19.21 -17.60 -20.50
CA LYS A 35 18.18 -17.28 -19.50
C LYS A 35 17.31 -16.10 -19.93
N GLU A 36 17.90 -15.10 -20.60
CA GLU A 36 17.17 -13.98 -21.21
C GLU A 36 16.29 -14.42 -22.38
N SER A 37 16.76 -15.38 -23.20
CA SER A 37 15.98 -15.92 -24.32
C SER A 37 15.02 -17.05 -23.92
N GLY A 38 14.96 -17.43 -22.64
CA GLY A 38 14.09 -18.50 -22.14
C GLY A 38 14.49 -19.91 -22.60
N THR A 39 15.70 -20.08 -23.12
CA THR A 39 16.24 -21.37 -23.60
C THR A 39 17.19 -22.03 -22.61
N PHE A 40 17.36 -21.45 -21.41
CA PHE A 40 18.14 -22.05 -20.35
C PHE A 40 17.50 -23.36 -19.88
N THR A 41 18.24 -24.45 -20.07
CA THR A 41 17.92 -25.78 -19.52
C THR A 41 18.84 -26.06 -18.34
N ALA A 42 18.26 -26.41 -17.19
CA ALA A 42 19.04 -26.80 -16.02
C ALA A 42 19.92 -28.03 -16.38
N PRO A 43 21.15 -28.15 -15.85
CA PRO A 43 22.08 -29.24 -16.18
C PRO A 43 21.54 -30.66 -15.94
N ASN A 44 20.41 -30.81 -15.23
CA ASN A 44 19.74 -32.07 -14.93
C ASN A 44 18.31 -32.20 -15.51
N ALA A 45 17.86 -31.26 -16.36
CA ALA A 45 16.52 -31.30 -16.95
C ALA A 45 16.53 -32.08 -18.28
N ALA A 46 16.60 -33.40 -18.20
CA ALA A 46 16.15 -34.22 -19.32
C ALA A 46 14.61 -34.33 -19.24
N GLU A 47 13.95 -33.82 -20.30
CA GLU A 47 12.52 -33.96 -20.64
C GLU A 47 11.54 -33.04 -19.89
N GLU A 48 11.41 -31.78 -20.31
CA GLU A 48 10.20 -30.98 -20.11
C GLU A 48 9.64 -30.52 -21.47
N SER A 49 8.45 -31.03 -21.79
CA SER A 49 7.59 -30.56 -22.87
C SER A 49 6.84 -29.28 -22.48
N THR A 50 6.65 -28.43 -23.47
CA THR A 50 6.03 -27.11 -23.44
C THR A 50 4.60 -27.07 -22.90
N GLU A 51 4.41 -26.14 -21.96
CA GLU A 51 3.35 -25.12 -21.90
C GLU A 51 1.87 -25.54 -22.06
N SER A 52 1.11 -25.37 -20.97
CA SER A 52 -0.33 -25.08 -20.99
C SER A 52 -0.69 -24.34 -19.69
N ALA A 53 -1.29 -23.15 -19.80
CA ALA A 53 -1.98 -22.52 -18.67
C ALA A 53 -3.08 -23.48 -18.19
N PRO A 54 -3.25 -23.74 -16.88
CA PRO A 54 -4.32 -24.60 -16.42
C PRO A 54 -5.68 -23.93 -16.73
N ALA A 55 -6.56 -24.69 -17.39
CA ALA A 55 -7.96 -24.35 -17.52
C ALA A 55 -8.65 -24.38 -16.14
N ALA A 56 -9.70 -23.58 -16.02
CA ALA A 56 -10.34 -23.09 -14.79
C ALA A 56 -11.06 -24.13 -13.89
N ASP A 57 -10.72 -25.43 -13.91
CA ASP A 57 -11.52 -26.41 -13.18
C ASP A 57 -11.09 -26.60 -11.71
N HIS A 58 -9.83 -26.29 -11.33
CA HIS A 58 -9.39 -26.29 -9.92
C HIS A 58 -8.01 -25.63 -9.72
N ILE A 59 -7.93 -24.54 -8.94
CA ILE A 59 -6.65 -23.98 -8.48
C ILE A 59 -6.45 -24.40 -7.03
N GLN A 60 -5.43 -25.22 -6.76
CA GLN A 60 -5.21 -25.80 -5.43
C GLN A 60 -4.83 -24.74 -4.40
N ILE A 61 -4.00 -23.77 -4.79
CA ILE A 61 -3.53 -22.72 -3.90
C ILE A 61 -3.79 -21.35 -4.51
N LEU A 62 -4.38 -20.46 -3.71
CA LEU A 62 -4.35 -19.03 -4.02
C LEU A 62 -3.34 -18.34 -3.12
N ALA A 63 -2.66 -17.34 -3.66
CA ALA A 63 -1.81 -16.49 -2.85
C ALA A 63 -2.06 -15.01 -3.11
N VAL A 64 -1.87 -14.20 -2.07
CA VAL A 64 -1.80 -12.74 -2.15
C VAL A 64 -0.44 -12.32 -1.62
N THR A 65 0.34 -11.63 -2.44
CA THR A 65 1.60 -11.01 -1.99
C THR A 65 1.46 -9.50 -1.97
N ALA A 66 1.90 -8.86 -0.89
CA ALA A 66 1.74 -7.40 -0.77
C ALA A 66 2.90 -6.77 0.00
N CYS A 67 3.52 -5.74 -0.58
CA CYS A 67 4.57 -4.98 0.08
C CYS A 67 4.31 -3.48 -0.13
N PRO A 68 4.40 -2.65 0.93
CA PRO A 68 4.11 -1.22 0.83
C PRO A 68 5.23 -0.42 0.14
N THR A 69 6.39 -1.04 -0.12
CA THR A 69 7.59 -0.40 -0.66
C THR A 69 8.00 -1.01 -2.00
N GLY A 70 7.82 -0.25 -3.08
CA GLY A 70 8.22 -0.66 -4.42
C GLY A 70 7.39 -1.81 -5.00
N ILE A 71 7.99 -2.53 -5.95
CA ILE A 71 7.39 -3.68 -6.64
C ILE A 71 8.17 -4.98 -6.37
N ALA A 72 9.44 -4.88 -5.93
CA ALA A 72 10.38 -6.01 -5.89
C ALA A 72 9.90 -7.15 -4.96
N HIS A 73 9.74 -6.90 -3.66
CA HIS A 73 9.38 -7.98 -2.73
C HIS A 73 8.01 -8.60 -3.02
N THR A 74 7.06 -7.83 -3.54
CA THR A 74 5.74 -8.35 -3.98
C THR A 74 5.90 -9.36 -5.11
N PHE A 75 6.64 -9.00 -6.17
CA PHE A 75 6.86 -9.91 -7.30
C PHE A 75 7.79 -11.07 -6.94
N MET A 76 8.84 -10.85 -6.15
CA MET A 76 9.74 -11.90 -5.70
C MET A 76 9.02 -12.96 -4.86
N ALA A 77 8.11 -12.54 -3.97
CA ALA A 77 7.31 -13.49 -3.20
C ALA A 77 6.34 -14.27 -4.11
N ALA A 78 5.74 -13.61 -5.11
CA ALA A 78 4.83 -14.26 -6.02
C ALA A 78 5.54 -15.30 -6.89
N GLU A 79 6.66 -14.92 -7.47
CA GLU A 79 7.47 -15.79 -8.31
C GLU A 79 8.07 -16.96 -7.51
N SER A 80 8.53 -16.73 -6.27
CA SER A 80 8.99 -17.80 -5.40
C SER A 80 7.88 -18.83 -5.15
N LEU A 81 6.68 -18.37 -4.78
CA LEU A 81 5.53 -19.26 -4.59
C LEU A 81 5.13 -20.01 -5.88
N GLU A 82 5.12 -19.33 -7.03
CA GLU A 82 4.83 -19.94 -8.34
C GLU A 82 5.85 -21.00 -8.73
N GLN A 83 7.14 -20.69 -8.60
CA GLN A 83 8.22 -21.63 -8.93
C GLN A 83 8.19 -22.87 -8.03
N HIS A 84 7.99 -22.69 -6.73
CA HIS A 84 7.94 -23.81 -5.77
C HIS A 84 6.68 -24.67 -5.93
N ALA A 85 5.53 -24.06 -6.23
CA ALA A 85 4.32 -24.82 -6.57
C ALA A 85 4.49 -25.60 -7.88
N LYS A 86 5.08 -24.97 -8.91
CA LYS A 86 5.34 -25.62 -10.21
C LYS A 86 6.27 -26.83 -10.07
N LYS A 87 7.35 -26.72 -9.29
CA LYS A 87 8.28 -27.84 -9.00
C LYS A 87 7.58 -29.06 -8.39
N ARG A 88 6.42 -28.84 -7.77
CA ARG A 88 5.64 -29.87 -7.07
C ARG A 88 4.37 -30.28 -7.83
N GLY A 89 4.16 -29.75 -9.04
CA GLY A 89 2.96 -29.99 -9.84
C GLY A 89 1.68 -29.42 -9.22
N ILE A 90 1.79 -28.40 -8.35
CA ILE A 90 0.66 -27.78 -7.67
C ILE A 90 0.18 -26.58 -8.48
N SER A 91 -1.13 -26.48 -8.74
CA SER A 91 -1.70 -25.29 -9.38
C SER A 91 -1.80 -24.14 -8.38
N ILE A 92 -1.17 -23.01 -8.71
CA ILE A 92 -1.22 -21.79 -7.90
C ILE A 92 -1.56 -20.57 -8.75
N LYS A 93 -2.35 -19.65 -8.19
CA LYS A 93 -2.54 -18.31 -8.74
C LYS A 93 -2.17 -17.27 -7.69
N VAL A 94 -1.34 -16.30 -8.07
CA VAL A 94 -0.86 -15.27 -7.16
C VAL A 94 -1.35 -13.88 -7.56
N GLU A 95 -2.12 -13.24 -6.67
CA GLU A 95 -2.43 -11.82 -6.74
C GLU A 95 -1.26 -11.01 -6.18
N THR A 96 -0.78 -10.06 -6.96
CA THR A 96 0.32 -9.16 -6.56
C THR A 96 -0.25 -7.79 -6.24
N ASN A 97 -0.11 -7.34 -4.99
CA ASN A 97 -0.63 -6.07 -4.51
C ASN A 97 0.52 -5.14 -4.09
N GLY A 98 1.12 -4.50 -5.09
CA GLY A 98 2.26 -3.60 -4.92
C GLY A 98 1.87 -2.11 -4.94
N SER A 99 2.88 -1.25 -4.91
CA SER A 99 2.71 0.22 -5.03
C SER A 99 2.08 0.68 -6.36
N ALA A 100 2.14 -0.16 -7.40
CA ALA A 100 1.50 0.08 -8.69
C ALA A 100 0.02 -0.36 -8.75
N GLY A 101 -0.54 -0.89 -7.65
CA GLY A 101 -1.88 -1.46 -7.58
C GLY A 101 -1.87 -3.00 -7.62
N ALA A 102 -3.05 -3.59 -7.48
CA ALA A 102 -3.24 -5.04 -7.54
C ALA A 102 -3.26 -5.54 -9.00
N LYS A 103 -2.52 -6.62 -9.29
CA LYS A 103 -2.54 -7.35 -10.56
C LYS A 103 -2.89 -8.82 -10.28
N ASN A 104 -3.46 -9.50 -11.28
CA ASN A 104 -3.94 -10.88 -11.17
C ASN A 104 -4.94 -11.10 -10.01
N VAL A 105 -5.88 -10.16 -9.86
CA VAL A 105 -6.86 -10.15 -8.75
C VAL A 105 -7.62 -11.48 -8.71
N LEU A 106 -7.74 -12.04 -7.50
CA LEU A 106 -8.48 -13.28 -7.24
C LEU A 106 -9.98 -13.04 -7.36
N THR A 107 -10.67 -13.91 -8.08
CA THR A 107 -12.13 -13.88 -8.24
C THR A 107 -12.82 -14.63 -7.08
N PRO A 108 -14.10 -14.30 -6.77
CA PRO A 108 -14.86 -15.02 -5.75
C PRO A 108 -14.97 -16.53 -6.03
N GLU A 109 -15.11 -16.90 -7.30
CA GLU A 109 -15.20 -18.29 -7.76
C GLU A 109 -13.90 -19.06 -7.48
N GLU A 110 -12.75 -18.46 -7.77
CA GLU A 110 -11.45 -19.05 -7.46
C GLU A 110 -11.27 -19.21 -5.96
N ILE A 111 -11.65 -18.20 -5.16
CA ILE A 111 -11.53 -18.24 -3.70
C ILE A 111 -12.34 -19.39 -3.12
N ALA A 112 -13.58 -19.57 -3.57
CA ALA A 112 -14.46 -20.63 -3.13
C ALA A 112 -13.97 -22.04 -3.51
N ALA A 113 -13.22 -22.16 -4.61
CA ALA A 113 -12.70 -23.43 -5.11
C ALA A 113 -11.32 -23.81 -4.55
N ALA A 114 -10.63 -22.91 -3.84
CA ALA A 114 -9.25 -23.12 -3.40
C ALA A 114 -9.13 -24.11 -2.22
N ASP A 115 -8.15 -25.02 -2.27
CA ASP A 115 -7.86 -25.93 -1.15
C ASP A 115 -7.15 -25.20 0.01
N GLY A 116 -6.38 -24.16 -0.30
CA GLY A 116 -5.69 -23.33 0.69
C GLY A 116 -5.33 -21.95 0.16
N ILE A 117 -5.29 -20.97 1.06
CA ILE A 117 -4.99 -19.57 0.73
C ILE A 117 -3.77 -19.10 1.51
N ILE A 118 -2.81 -18.46 0.83
CA ILE A 118 -1.61 -17.86 1.44
C ILE A 118 -1.70 -16.35 1.32
N VAL A 119 -1.58 -15.62 2.41
CA VAL A 119 -1.48 -14.15 2.41
C VAL A 119 -0.12 -13.76 2.96
N ALA A 120 0.81 -13.43 2.07
CA ALA A 120 2.15 -12.96 2.40
C ALA A 120 2.22 -11.43 2.23
N ALA A 121 1.86 -10.69 3.27
CA ALA A 121 1.59 -9.25 3.16
C ALA A 121 2.23 -8.42 4.29
N ASP A 122 2.88 -7.32 3.89
CA ASP A 122 3.40 -6.27 4.78
C ASP A 122 2.58 -4.96 4.68
N LYS A 123 1.44 -4.99 3.98
CA LYS A 123 0.44 -3.91 3.88
C LYS A 123 -0.98 -4.47 4.02
N ASN A 124 -1.95 -3.61 4.27
CA ASN A 124 -3.35 -4.01 4.29
C ASN A 124 -3.77 -4.58 2.93
N VAL A 125 -4.48 -5.69 2.97
CA VAL A 125 -5.08 -6.41 1.84
C VAL A 125 -6.54 -6.69 2.19
N ALA A 126 -7.41 -6.79 1.18
CA ALA A 126 -8.82 -7.10 1.41
C ALA A 126 -8.95 -8.56 1.92
N MET A 127 -9.09 -8.71 3.23
CA MET A 127 -9.08 -10.02 3.92
C MET A 127 -10.47 -10.64 4.08
N SER A 128 -11.49 -9.81 4.17
CA SER A 128 -12.91 -10.20 4.29
C SER A 128 -13.38 -11.20 3.24
N ARG A 129 -12.87 -11.11 2.00
CA ARG A 129 -13.19 -12.05 0.92
C ARG A 129 -12.71 -13.49 1.20
N PHE A 130 -11.89 -13.70 2.22
CA PHE A 130 -11.40 -15.00 2.67
C PHE A 130 -12.12 -15.51 3.93
N ASP A 131 -13.23 -14.89 4.34
CA ASP A 131 -14.03 -15.35 5.49
C ASP A 131 -14.48 -16.81 5.29
N GLY A 132 -14.33 -17.62 6.33
CA GLY A 132 -14.66 -19.05 6.30
C GLY A 132 -13.65 -19.94 5.57
N HIS A 133 -12.59 -19.37 4.99
CA HIS A 133 -11.55 -20.13 4.27
C HIS A 133 -10.32 -20.36 5.15
N ARG A 134 -9.52 -21.36 4.79
CA ARG A 134 -8.25 -21.65 5.46
C ARG A 134 -7.16 -20.73 4.93
N VAL A 135 -6.66 -19.84 5.78
CA VAL A 135 -5.72 -18.80 5.36
C VAL A 135 -4.43 -18.85 6.17
N VAL A 136 -3.30 -18.97 5.48
CA VAL A 136 -1.96 -18.82 6.05
C VAL A 136 -1.53 -17.36 5.91
N ILE A 137 -1.61 -16.60 7.01
CA ILE A 137 -1.19 -15.20 7.03
C ILE A 137 0.28 -15.11 7.49
N THR A 138 1.11 -14.41 6.72
CA THR A 138 2.53 -14.22 7.00
C THR A 138 3.09 -12.92 6.39
N LYS A 139 4.36 -12.62 6.66
CA LYS A 139 5.09 -11.48 6.08
C LYS A 139 5.51 -11.75 4.63
N VAL A 140 5.66 -10.71 3.82
CA VAL A 140 6.07 -10.87 2.41
C VAL A 140 7.44 -11.58 2.30
N ALA A 141 8.32 -11.35 3.27
CA ALA A 141 9.64 -11.96 3.34
C ALA A 141 9.60 -13.50 3.50
N ASP A 142 8.59 -14.03 4.20
CA ASP A 142 8.43 -15.48 4.31
C ASP A 142 7.92 -16.07 2.98
N GLY A 143 7.12 -15.32 2.22
CA GLY A 143 6.74 -15.70 0.85
C GLY A 143 7.93 -15.84 -0.10
N ILE A 144 9.03 -15.12 0.16
CA ILE A 144 10.28 -15.23 -0.61
C ILE A 144 11.10 -16.44 -0.15
N ASN A 145 11.31 -16.57 1.16
CA ASN A 145 12.34 -17.45 1.73
C ASN A 145 11.82 -18.82 2.22
N LYS A 146 10.50 -18.98 2.36
CA LYS A 146 9.86 -20.16 2.96
C LYS A 146 8.68 -20.65 2.12
N ALA A 147 8.76 -20.53 0.80
CA ALA A 147 7.67 -20.87 -0.11
C ALA A 147 7.18 -22.32 0.08
N ASP A 148 8.08 -23.30 0.18
CA ASP A 148 7.70 -24.71 0.41
C ASP A 148 6.92 -24.92 1.71
N GLU A 149 7.39 -24.32 2.82
CA GLU A 149 6.71 -24.42 4.12
C GLU A 149 5.31 -23.79 4.08
N LEU A 150 5.14 -22.68 3.36
CA LEU A 150 3.85 -22.01 3.22
C LEU A 150 2.88 -22.82 2.37
N ILE A 151 3.35 -23.41 1.27
CA ILE A 151 2.59 -24.32 0.40
C ILE A 151 2.15 -25.55 1.19
N ASP A 152 3.05 -26.16 1.96
CA ASP A 152 2.73 -27.31 2.82
C ASP A 152 1.67 -26.97 3.85
N ARG A 153 1.81 -25.84 4.54
CA ARG A 153 0.84 -25.38 5.55
C ARG A 153 -0.53 -25.08 4.94
N ALA A 154 -0.56 -24.53 3.73
CA ALA A 154 -1.81 -24.27 3.02
C ALA A 154 -2.53 -25.57 2.66
N LEU A 155 -1.81 -26.57 2.14
CA LEU A 155 -2.39 -27.86 1.70
C LEU A 155 -2.65 -28.85 2.84
N ALA A 156 -1.90 -28.78 3.94
CA ALA A 156 -2.05 -29.71 5.07
C ALA A 156 -3.39 -29.58 5.80
N GLY A 157 -4.22 -28.57 5.48
CA GLY A 157 -5.47 -28.32 6.17
C GLY A 157 -5.30 -27.96 7.65
N SER A 158 -4.09 -27.53 8.06
CA SER A 158 -3.78 -27.11 9.42
C SER A 158 -3.82 -25.58 9.60
N ALA A 159 -3.98 -24.84 8.50
CA ALA A 159 -4.17 -23.40 8.53
C ALA A 159 -5.49 -23.04 9.26
N PRO A 160 -5.47 -21.98 10.09
CA PRO A 160 -6.67 -21.52 10.79
C PRO A 160 -7.73 -21.07 9.79
N ILE A 161 -9.00 -21.30 10.13
CA ILE A 161 -10.12 -20.69 9.42
C ILE A 161 -10.11 -19.22 9.76
N TYR A 162 -10.03 -18.37 8.74
CA TYR A 162 -10.12 -16.94 8.92
C TYR A 162 -11.59 -16.54 9.11
N HIS A 163 -11.84 -15.73 10.13
CA HIS A 163 -13.14 -15.11 10.37
C HIS A 163 -12.95 -13.60 10.38
N ALA A 164 -13.63 -12.92 9.46
CA ALA A 164 -13.58 -11.48 9.33
C ALA A 164 -14.18 -10.83 10.59
N SER A 165 -13.42 -9.97 11.25
CA SER A 165 -13.91 -9.19 12.38
C SER A 165 -14.64 -7.92 11.90
N GLY A 166 -15.31 -7.21 12.81
CA GLY A 166 -15.94 -5.91 12.54
C GLY A 166 -14.99 -4.84 11.96
N ALA A 167 -13.66 -5.02 12.13
CA ALA A 167 -12.63 -4.19 11.54
C ALA A 167 -12.26 -4.61 10.10
N ASP A 168 -12.36 -5.91 9.78
CA ASP A 168 -12.07 -6.46 8.44
C ASP A 168 -13.25 -6.29 7.48
N THR A 169 -14.47 -6.31 8.00
CA THR A 169 -15.70 -5.94 7.28
C THR A 169 -15.75 -4.45 6.91
N ALA A 170 -14.93 -3.60 7.55
CA ALA A 170 -14.74 -2.23 7.11
C ALA A 170 -13.85 -2.12 5.85
N GLU A 171 -13.02 -3.11 5.53
CA GLU A 171 -12.05 -3.05 4.44
C GLU A 171 -12.26 -4.08 3.32
N GLY A 172 -13.34 -4.88 3.37
CA GLY A 172 -13.81 -5.58 2.17
C GLY A 172 -15.16 -6.29 2.26
N ALA A 173 -16.16 -5.70 2.90
CA ALA A 173 -17.53 -6.19 2.69
C ALA A 173 -17.91 -6.06 1.20
N ASP A 174 -17.95 -7.23 0.57
CA ASP A 174 -18.73 -7.62 -0.59
C ASP A 174 -18.59 -6.85 -1.92
N ALA A 175 -18.01 -7.57 -2.88
CA ALA A 175 -18.29 -7.43 -4.31
C ALA A 175 -19.69 -7.98 -4.69
N SER A 176 -20.67 -7.97 -3.79
CA SER A 176 -22.00 -8.56 -4.03
C SER A 176 -23.22 -7.76 -3.53
N GLU A 177 -23.05 -6.66 -2.79
CA GLU A 177 -24.12 -5.68 -2.57
C GLU A 177 -23.55 -4.27 -2.73
N GLU A 178 -24.23 -3.40 -3.47
CA GLU A 178 -23.85 -2.00 -3.68
C GLU A 178 -23.55 -1.33 -2.32
N GLU A 179 -22.27 -1.23 -1.97
CA GLU A 179 -21.85 -0.54 -0.76
C GLU A 179 -22.35 0.91 -0.88
N SER A 180 -23.32 1.27 -0.04
CA SER A 180 -23.94 2.59 -0.11
C SER A 180 -22.84 3.66 -0.09
N LEU A 181 -22.83 4.54 -1.10
CA LEU A 181 -21.85 5.62 -1.25
C LEU A 181 -21.63 6.40 0.05
N GLY A 182 -22.67 6.55 0.88
CA GLY A 182 -22.59 7.19 2.20
C GLY A 182 -21.71 6.45 3.19
N ARG A 183 -21.73 5.11 3.21
CA ARG A 183 -20.88 4.29 4.09
C ARG A 183 -19.42 4.36 3.68
N GLN A 184 -19.13 4.39 2.38
CA GLN A 184 -17.77 4.57 1.87
C GLN A 184 -17.20 5.95 2.22
N ILE A 185 -17.98 7.02 2.01
CA ILE A 185 -17.60 8.39 2.41
C ILE A 185 -17.33 8.46 3.92
N TYR A 186 -18.18 7.84 4.73
CA TYR A 186 -18.00 7.78 6.18
C TYR A 186 -16.70 7.09 6.58
N LYS A 187 -16.35 5.96 5.95
CA LYS A 187 -15.09 5.24 6.21
C LYS A 187 -13.87 6.13 5.94
N HIS A 188 -13.84 6.81 4.79
CA HIS A 188 -12.74 7.72 4.45
C HIS A 188 -12.62 8.89 5.43
N LEU A 189 -13.75 9.50 5.78
CA LEU A 189 -13.81 10.57 6.77
C LEU A 189 -13.28 10.09 8.13
N MET A 190 -13.76 8.94 8.60
CA MET A 190 -13.36 8.38 9.90
C MET A 190 -11.88 8.01 9.93
N ASN A 191 -11.30 7.57 8.81
CA ASN A 191 -9.87 7.32 8.73
C ASN A 191 -9.07 8.61 8.98
N GLY A 192 -9.47 9.72 8.37
CA GLY A 192 -8.89 11.04 8.62
C GLY A 192 -9.03 11.48 10.08
N VAL A 193 -10.25 11.43 10.62
CA VAL A 193 -10.55 11.89 11.99
C VAL A 193 -9.79 11.07 13.03
N SER A 194 -9.74 9.76 12.88
CA SER A 194 -9.06 8.87 13.83
C SER A 194 -7.56 9.15 13.90
N HIS A 195 -6.91 9.44 12.77
CA HIS A 195 -5.49 9.77 12.73
C HIS A 195 -5.20 11.20 13.21
N MET A 196 -6.15 12.12 13.05
CA MET A 196 -6.05 13.51 13.53
C MET A 196 -6.19 13.61 15.05
N LEU A 197 -7.04 12.78 15.66
CA LEU A 197 -7.43 12.90 17.08
C LEU A 197 -6.24 12.92 18.06
N PRO A 198 -5.21 12.06 17.93
CA PRO A 198 -4.04 12.10 18.82
C PRO A 198 -3.30 13.44 18.82
N PHE A 199 -3.21 14.11 17.66
CA PHE A 199 -2.56 15.41 17.52
C PHE A 199 -3.35 16.53 18.21
N VAL A 200 -4.68 16.49 18.09
CA VAL A 200 -5.58 17.47 18.71
C VAL A 200 -5.64 17.28 20.22
N VAL A 201 -5.81 16.05 20.69
CA VAL A 201 -5.89 15.75 22.13
C VAL A 201 -4.56 16.07 22.80
N GLY A 202 -3.45 15.57 22.25
CA GLY A 202 -2.12 15.86 22.78
C GLY A 202 -1.78 17.35 22.75
N GLY A 203 -2.02 18.00 21.61
CA GLY A 203 -1.76 19.44 21.45
C GLY A 203 -2.62 20.32 22.36
N GLY A 204 -3.92 20.02 22.46
CA GLY A 204 -4.85 20.77 23.30
C GLY A 204 -4.53 20.67 24.79
N ILE A 205 -4.13 19.49 25.28
CA ILE A 205 -3.68 19.32 26.67
C ILE A 205 -2.41 20.14 26.93
N LEU A 206 -1.44 20.13 26.02
CA LEU A 206 -0.23 20.94 26.17
C LEU A 206 -0.53 22.44 26.15
N ILE A 207 -1.39 22.92 25.25
CA ILE A 207 -1.84 24.33 25.26
C ILE A 207 -2.55 24.67 26.58
N ALA A 208 -3.37 23.78 27.12
CA ALA A 208 -4.01 23.99 28.43
C ALA A 208 -2.98 24.08 29.57
N LEU A 209 -1.92 23.26 29.54
CA LEU A 209 -0.82 23.35 30.49
C LEU A 209 -0.03 24.64 30.33
N ALA A 210 0.11 25.16 29.10
CA ALA A 210 0.73 26.45 28.86
C ALA A 210 0.00 27.55 29.64
N PHE A 211 -1.32 27.62 29.54
CA PHE A 211 -2.12 28.57 30.32
C PHE A 211 -2.10 28.32 31.83
N LEU A 212 -2.05 27.05 32.25
CA LEU A 212 -2.01 26.69 33.67
C LEU A 212 -0.72 27.16 34.37
N PHE A 213 0.42 27.06 33.67
CA PHE A 213 1.73 27.41 34.23
C PHE A 213 2.18 28.83 33.90
N ASP A 214 1.35 29.62 33.22
CA ASP A 214 1.68 31.00 32.90
C ASP A 214 1.17 32.01 33.93
N ASP A 215 1.80 33.18 33.94
CA ASP A 215 1.39 34.29 34.79
C ASP A 215 0.75 35.40 33.93
N TYR A 216 -0.55 35.60 34.12
CA TYR A 216 -1.34 36.62 33.42
C TYR A 216 -0.91 38.05 33.76
N THR A 217 -0.25 38.27 34.91
CA THR A 217 0.12 39.62 35.37
C THR A 217 1.36 40.19 34.67
N ILE A 218 2.16 39.34 34.02
CA ILE A 218 3.37 39.76 33.29
C ILE A 218 2.98 40.55 32.03
N ASP A 219 2.23 39.92 31.14
CA ASP A 219 1.64 40.55 29.96
C ASP A 219 0.36 39.78 29.57
N PRO A 220 -0.83 40.37 29.82
CA PRO A 220 -2.11 39.78 29.44
C PRO A 220 -2.23 39.42 27.95
N SER A 221 -1.52 40.11 27.06
CA SER A 221 -1.57 39.86 25.61
C SER A 221 -0.74 38.66 25.16
N HIS A 222 0.22 38.23 25.99
CA HIS A 222 1.08 37.06 25.77
C HIS A 222 0.76 35.88 26.70
N PHE A 223 -0.41 35.89 27.33
CA PHE A 223 -0.83 34.82 28.22
C PHE A 223 -0.78 33.45 27.54
N GLY A 224 -0.24 32.46 28.27
CA GLY A 224 0.16 31.15 27.75
C GLY A 224 1.60 31.11 27.23
N SER A 225 2.36 32.21 27.27
CA SER A 225 3.74 32.28 26.77
C SER A 225 4.64 33.28 27.50
N ASN A 226 4.21 33.85 28.64
CA ASN A 226 5.01 34.80 29.41
C ASN A 226 6.22 34.14 30.08
N THR A 227 6.08 32.90 30.55
CA THR A 227 7.17 32.13 31.16
C THR A 227 7.83 31.15 30.19
N PRO A 228 9.11 30.78 30.38
CA PRO A 228 9.77 29.76 29.54
C PRO A 228 9.07 28.41 29.55
N LEU A 229 8.48 28.02 30.69
CA LEU A 229 7.74 26.76 30.83
C LEU A 229 6.41 26.81 30.07
N ALA A 230 5.64 27.90 30.22
CA ALA A 230 4.40 28.09 29.47
C ALA A 230 4.68 28.13 27.96
N LYS A 231 5.71 28.88 27.55
CA LYS A 231 6.14 28.96 26.15
C LYS A 231 6.52 27.60 25.58
N PHE A 232 7.25 26.76 26.32
CA PHE A 232 7.56 25.39 25.89
C PHE A 232 6.29 24.59 25.59
N PHE A 233 5.31 24.61 26.50
CA PHE A 233 4.05 23.91 26.31
C PHE A 233 3.22 24.49 25.15
N MET A 234 3.20 25.82 24.99
CA MET A 234 2.50 26.49 23.90
C MET A 234 3.11 26.16 22.54
N ASP A 235 4.44 26.19 22.42
CA ASP A 235 5.13 25.92 21.16
C ASP A 235 4.92 24.47 20.71
N VAL A 236 5.07 23.50 21.63
CA VAL A 236 4.87 22.07 21.32
C VAL A 236 3.40 21.77 21.05
N GLY A 237 2.50 22.30 21.89
CA GLY A 237 1.06 22.12 21.74
C GLY A 237 0.53 22.73 20.44
N GLY A 238 0.97 23.95 20.12
CA GLY A 238 0.65 24.66 18.89
C GLY A 238 1.17 23.94 17.65
N ALA A 239 2.40 23.42 17.68
CA ALA A 239 2.94 22.61 16.59
C ALA A 239 2.09 21.34 16.35
N SER A 240 1.74 20.61 17.42
CA SER A 240 0.87 19.44 17.32
C SER A 240 -0.51 19.79 16.75
N PHE A 241 -1.11 20.88 17.23
CA PHE A 241 -2.41 21.35 16.75
C PHE A 241 -2.35 21.79 15.28
N GLY A 242 -1.24 22.38 14.83
CA GLY A 242 -1.02 22.76 13.44
C GLY A 242 -1.03 21.58 12.45
N PHE A 243 -0.69 20.37 12.91
CA PHE A 243 -0.78 19.15 12.10
C PHE A 243 -2.20 18.60 11.97
N MET A 244 -3.18 19.13 12.71
CA MET A 244 -4.58 18.67 12.67
C MET A 244 -5.13 18.60 11.23
N LEU A 245 -5.07 19.71 10.49
CA LEU A 245 -5.64 19.79 9.14
C LEU A 245 -4.83 18.99 8.10
N PRO A 246 -3.49 19.07 8.06
CA PRO A 246 -2.69 18.20 7.21
C PRO A 246 -2.97 16.72 7.43
N VAL A 247 -3.02 16.26 8.70
CA VAL A 247 -3.24 14.84 9.04
C VAL A 247 -4.63 14.39 8.61
N LEU A 248 -5.66 15.18 8.92
CA LEU A 248 -7.04 14.89 8.48
C LEU A 248 -7.11 14.67 6.96
N ALA A 249 -6.63 15.64 6.19
CA ALA A 249 -6.70 15.59 4.72
C ALA A 249 -5.81 14.49 4.13
N GLY A 250 -4.60 14.31 4.68
CA GLY A 250 -3.64 13.28 4.28
C GLY A 250 -4.20 11.87 4.41
N PHE A 251 -4.81 11.54 5.55
CA PHE A 251 -5.34 10.20 5.80
C PHE A 251 -6.68 9.94 5.10
N ILE A 252 -7.49 10.97 4.80
CA ILE A 252 -8.63 10.83 3.87
C ILE A 252 -8.11 10.48 2.48
N ALA A 253 -7.19 11.28 1.94
CA ALA A 253 -6.63 11.06 0.60
C ALA A 253 -5.93 9.69 0.49
N MET A 254 -5.21 9.28 1.54
CA MET A 254 -4.58 7.97 1.62
C MET A 254 -5.60 6.83 1.61
N SER A 255 -6.72 6.96 2.32
CA SER A 255 -7.74 5.91 2.32
C SER A 255 -8.44 5.75 0.96
N ILE A 256 -8.43 6.78 0.11
CA ILE A 256 -9.02 6.75 -1.23
C ILE A 256 -8.00 6.26 -2.28
N ALA A 257 -6.74 6.67 -2.16
CA ALA A 257 -5.73 6.49 -3.21
C ALA A 257 -4.43 5.84 -2.73
N ASP A 258 -4.47 5.13 -1.62
CA ASP A 258 -3.32 4.53 -0.94
C ASP A 258 -2.23 5.56 -0.59
N ARG A 259 -1.04 5.05 -0.29
CA ARG A 259 0.17 5.82 0.03
C ARG A 259 0.46 7.02 -0.91
N PRO A 260 0.27 6.93 -2.24
CA PRO A 260 0.48 8.09 -3.13
C PRO A 260 -0.46 9.28 -2.85
N GLY A 261 -1.66 9.04 -2.32
CA GLY A 261 -2.61 10.10 -1.95
C GLY A 261 -2.17 10.92 -0.74
N LEU A 262 -1.31 10.35 0.12
CA LEU A 262 -0.91 10.94 1.40
C LEU A 262 -0.28 12.32 1.24
N ALA A 263 0.71 12.45 0.36
CA ALA A 263 1.43 13.70 0.15
C ALA A 263 0.50 14.80 -0.39
N VAL A 264 -0.40 14.43 -1.29
CA VAL A 264 -1.39 15.33 -1.89
C VAL A 264 -2.36 15.84 -0.83
N GLY A 265 -2.91 14.94 -0.02
CA GLY A 265 -3.80 15.31 1.09
C GLY A 265 -3.10 16.18 2.14
N PHE A 266 -1.87 15.85 2.54
CA PHE A 266 -1.11 16.65 3.50
C PHE A 266 -0.91 18.09 3.03
N VAL A 267 -0.46 18.28 1.79
CA VAL A 267 -0.26 19.62 1.21
C VAL A 267 -1.61 20.35 1.09
N GLY A 268 -2.65 19.66 0.64
CA GLY A 268 -4.01 20.21 0.58
C GLY A 268 -4.52 20.71 1.93
N GLY A 269 -4.35 19.91 3.00
CA GLY A 269 -4.73 20.28 4.36
C GLY A 269 -3.87 21.40 4.96
N ALA A 270 -2.57 21.43 4.65
CA ALA A 270 -1.69 22.52 5.05
C ALA A 270 -2.10 23.86 4.40
N LEU A 271 -2.38 23.84 3.09
CA LEU A 271 -2.91 25.00 2.39
C LEU A 271 -4.27 25.44 2.95
N ALA A 272 -5.13 24.49 3.31
CA ALA A 272 -6.42 24.80 3.90
C ALA A 272 -6.30 25.61 5.20
N GLY A 273 -5.32 25.27 6.05
CA GLY A 273 -4.98 26.03 7.25
C GLY A 273 -4.33 27.38 6.95
N ALA A 274 -3.35 27.42 6.05
CA ALA A 274 -2.62 28.64 5.70
C ALA A 274 -3.51 29.71 5.05
N HIS A 275 -4.54 29.31 4.32
CA HIS A 275 -5.42 30.20 3.57
C HIS A 275 -6.80 30.39 4.21
N GLY A 276 -6.97 30.05 5.49
CA GLY A 276 -8.17 30.39 6.27
C GLY A 276 -9.43 29.59 5.94
N THR A 277 -9.34 28.54 5.12
CA THR A 277 -10.48 27.66 4.82
C THR A 277 -10.77 26.64 5.93
N GLY A 278 -9.82 26.45 6.84
CA GLY A 278 -9.98 25.69 8.07
C GLY A 278 -10.33 24.21 7.83
N PHE A 279 -11.17 23.67 8.73
CA PHE A 279 -11.54 22.26 8.74
C PHE A 279 -12.29 21.83 7.46
N LEU A 280 -13.25 22.64 6.99
CA LEU A 280 -14.03 22.34 5.78
C LEU A 280 -13.15 22.30 4.53
N GLY A 281 -12.21 23.23 4.40
CA GLY A 281 -11.23 23.20 3.30
C GLY A 281 -10.33 21.98 3.34
N ALA A 282 -9.87 21.57 4.52
CA ALA A 282 -9.04 20.38 4.68
C ALA A 282 -9.82 19.09 4.35
N LEU A 283 -11.10 19.02 4.74
CA LEU A 283 -11.99 17.91 4.41
C LEU A 283 -12.15 17.76 2.89
N LEU A 284 -12.51 18.86 2.21
CA LEU A 284 -12.65 18.89 0.75
C LEU A 284 -11.32 18.54 0.06
N ALA A 285 -10.21 19.10 0.55
CA ALA A 285 -8.88 18.84 -0.01
C ALA A 285 -8.48 17.35 0.12
N GLY A 286 -8.83 16.68 1.22
CA GLY A 286 -8.61 15.25 1.40
C GLY A 286 -9.34 14.39 0.37
N PHE A 287 -10.64 14.62 0.17
CA PHE A 287 -11.42 13.88 -0.83
C PHE A 287 -10.96 14.19 -2.26
N ILE A 288 -10.85 15.46 -2.62
CA ILE A 288 -10.43 15.89 -3.95
C ILE A 288 -9.02 15.38 -4.25
N GLY A 289 -8.10 15.48 -3.29
CA GLY A 289 -6.73 15.00 -3.41
C GLY A 289 -6.68 13.49 -3.66
N GLY A 290 -7.44 12.70 -2.90
CA GLY A 290 -7.56 11.26 -3.10
C GLY A 290 -8.06 10.90 -4.51
N TYR A 291 -9.18 11.46 -4.94
CA TYR A 291 -9.72 11.18 -6.28
C TYR A 291 -8.83 11.70 -7.41
N ALA A 292 -8.16 12.83 -7.22
CA ALA A 292 -7.18 13.35 -8.18
C ALA A 292 -6.02 12.35 -8.38
N VAL A 293 -5.50 11.75 -7.31
CA VAL A 293 -4.47 10.71 -7.42
C VAL A 293 -4.99 9.46 -8.13
N ASN A 294 -6.23 9.03 -7.86
CA ASN A 294 -6.82 7.91 -8.60
C ASN A 294 -7.00 8.21 -10.10
N LEU A 295 -7.33 9.46 -10.46
CA LEU A 295 -7.37 9.89 -11.85
C LEU A 295 -5.98 9.86 -12.49
N LEU A 296 -4.93 10.28 -11.77
CA LEU A 296 -3.55 10.18 -12.22
C LEU A 296 -3.11 8.72 -12.41
N LYS A 297 -3.45 7.82 -11.48
CA LYS A 297 -3.19 6.37 -11.63
C LYS A 297 -3.79 5.83 -12.93
N LYS A 298 -5.03 6.24 -13.27
CA LYS A 298 -5.70 5.86 -14.53
C LYS A 298 -5.03 6.49 -15.75
N GLY A 299 -4.71 7.78 -15.71
CA GLY A 299 -4.05 8.49 -16.82
C GLY A 299 -2.66 7.96 -17.14
N PHE A 300 -1.92 7.50 -16.12
CA PHE A 300 -0.57 6.96 -16.24
C PHE A 300 -0.52 5.44 -16.44
N ALA A 301 -1.66 4.77 -16.62
CA ALA A 301 -1.72 3.33 -16.85
C ALA A 301 -1.01 2.89 -18.14
N GLY A 302 -1.03 3.72 -19.20
CA GLY A 302 -0.41 3.41 -20.49
C GLY A 302 1.12 3.60 -20.56
N LEU A 303 1.77 4.03 -19.47
CA LEU A 303 3.22 4.24 -19.44
C LEU A 303 3.98 2.91 -19.35
N PRO A 304 5.17 2.79 -19.99
CA PRO A 304 5.98 1.57 -19.97
C PRO A 304 6.23 1.01 -18.57
N ALA A 305 6.28 -0.32 -18.45
CA ALA A 305 6.49 -1.03 -17.17
C ALA A 305 7.79 -0.62 -16.44
N ALA A 306 8.79 -0.12 -17.17
CA ALA A 306 10.01 0.44 -16.59
C ALA A 306 9.75 1.59 -15.61
N LEU A 307 8.59 2.26 -15.71
CA LEU A 307 8.21 3.40 -14.88
C LEU A 307 7.34 3.02 -13.68
N ASP A 308 6.98 1.75 -13.49
CA ASP A 308 6.08 1.33 -12.40
C ASP A 308 6.65 1.67 -11.00
N GLY A 309 7.97 1.73 -10.85
CA GLY A 309 8.62 2.19 -9.61
C GLY A 309 8.60 3.71 -9.41
N ILE A 310 8.74 4.51 -10.47
CA ILE A 310 8.82 5.97 -10.37
C ILE A 310 7.44 6.62 -10.29
N LYS A 311 6.40 5.96 -10.84
CA LYS A 311 5.00 6.41 -10.81
C LYS A 311 4.52 6.78 -9.39
N PRO A 312 4.52 5.87 -8.40
CA PRO A 312 4.00 6.16 -7.06
C PRO A 312 4.92 7.05 -6.21
N VAL A 313 6.22 7.09 -6.51
CA VAL A 313 7.21 7.84 -5.72
C VAL A 313 7.34 9.29 -6.18
N LEU A 314 7.23 9.54 -7.49
CA LEU A 314 7.49 10.86 -8.09
C LEU A 314 6.29 11.39 -8.86
N LEU A 315 5.75 10.62 -9.82
CA LEU A 315 4.76 11.17 -10.75
C LEU A 315 3.42 11.47 -10.05
N TYR A 316 2.89 10.53 -9.29
CA TYR A 316 1.61 10.74 -8.60
C TYR A 316 1.71 11.86 -7.55
N PRO A 317 2.74 11.91 -6.68
CA PRO A 317 2.89 13.03 -5.75
C PRO A 317 3.11 14.37 -6.45
N PHE A 318 3.96 14.45 -7.48
CA PHE A 318 4.25 15.71 -8.16
C PHE A 318 3.00 16.31 -8.81
N PHE A 319 2.34 15.55 -9.68
CA PHE A 319 1.15 16.04 -10.38
C PHE A 319 -0.04 16.18 -9.42
N GLY A 320 -0.15 15.31 -8.42
CA GLY A 320 -1.20 15.40 -7.42
C GLY A 320 -1.10 16.66 -6.58
N ILE A 321 0.11 17.00 -6.09
CA ILE A 321 0.38 18.24 -5.35
C ILE A 321 0.10 19.47 -6.21
N LEU A 322 0.50 19.45 -7.48
CA LEU A 322 0.23 20.55 -8.40
C LEU A 322 -1.28 20.76 -8.59
N ILE A 323 -2.03 19.68 -8.81
CA ILE A 323 -3.48 19.71 -9.00
C ILE A 323 -4.19 20.21 -7.74
N ILE A 324 -3.88 19.64 -6.58
CA ILE A 324 -4.53 20.05 -5.32
C ILE A 324 -4.15 21.47 -4.94
N GLY A 325 -2.90 21.89 -5.19
CA GLY A 325 -2.46 23.27 -4.96
C GLY A 325 -3.26 24.25 -5.81
N PHE A 326 -3.44 23.95 -7.10
CA PHE A 326 -4.26 24.77 -7.99
C PHE A 326 -5.73 24.80 -7.53
N ILE A 327 -6.34 23.66 -7.23
CA ILE A 327 -7.73 23.58 -6.80
C ILE A 327 -7.94 24.33 -5.48
N THR A 328 -7.08 24.11 -4.48
CA THR A 328 -7.23 24.75 -3.18
C THR A 328 -7.11 26.27 -3.32
N LEU A 329 -6.07 26.78 -3.99
CA LEU A 329 -5.82 28.21 -4.08
C LEU A 329 -6.83 28.98 -4.94
N PHE A 330 -7.27 28.40 -6.07
CA PHE A 330 -8.09 29.12 -7.05
C PHE A 330 -9.58 28.76 -7.01
N ILE A 331 -9.94 27.59 -6.47
CA ILE A 331 -11.32 27.09 -6.48
C ILE A 331 -11.90 27.02 -5.08
N ILE A 332 -11.16 26.51 -4.09
CA ILE A 332 -11.70 26.30 -2.72
C ILE A 332 -11.54 27.56 -1.86
N THR A 333 -10.36 28.18 -1.85
CA THR A 333 -10.08 29.33 -0.99
C THR A 333 -11.01 30.52 -1.26
N PRO A 334 -11.26 30.96 -2.51
CA PRO A 334 -12.09 32.15 -2.74
C PRO A 334 -13.53 32.06 -2.19
N PRO A 335 -14.30 30.97 -2.42
CA PRO A 335 -15.65 30.86 -1.89
C PRO A 335 -15.68 30.50 -0.39
N VAL A 336 -14.76 29.67 0.10
CA VAL A 336 -14.78 29.24 1.51
C VAL A 336 -14.31 30.35 2.45
N ALA A 337 -13.31 31.14 2.06
CA ALA A 337 -12.88 32.31 2.82
C ALA A 337 -13.91 33.46 2.81
N ALA A 338 -14.90 33.43 1.91
CA ALA A 338 -15.99 34.40 1.90
C ALA A 338 -17.16 34.03 2.83
N ILE A 339 -17.22 32.76 3.27
CA ILE A 339 -18.28 32.22 4.13
C ILE A 339 -17.81 32.05 5.58
N ASN A 340 -16.49 31.84 5.78
CA ASN A 340 -15.83 31.72 7.07
C ASN A 340 -15.41 33.09 7.62
#